data_AF-A0A812LFL9-F1
#
_entry.id   AF-A0A812LFL9-F1
#
_cell.length_a   1.000
_cell.length_b   1.000
_cell.length_c   1.000
_cell.angle_alpha   90.00
_cell.angle_beta   90.00
_cell.angle_gamma   90.00
#
_symmetry.space_group_name_H-M   'P 1'
#
loop_
_entity.id
_entity.type
_entity.pdbx_description
1 polymer ?
#
loop_
_entity_poly.entity_id
_entity_poly.type
_entity_poly.pdbx_seq_one_letter_code
_entity_poly.pdbx_strand_id
1 'polypeptide(L)'
;MVSAQYLFANHDSALLQHVMLAASLPRQAGAACSDNSRTAILTMTSAFSKVSGVIDDDEEDRQEISQRAQALYQRAQDAYTSKGSQKDVLRLFEDAEAAMRPLLGGGLASLNAQELETVLKGRLHQAVSIAQMTEIPNRWTRVKELSEDVLQFDFNNTHARWLRGLALKSMGKTKEAEEECRRAVDCARSQGKDGEAQQWDKELQETFGGGTATSRTPKATPQAAAADAGAAGGQAEAQPAAKKAPSPALQKGFFNRTSRKTEVTDQGKDGDEAKTARDGLKEGHAAKPSGREVELEQELTSLRKSLQDQEAELKKKIMSAEARHAEEQHFREGSEACTPQLENCIHAVAPSSSSSSSSAAQVAVQQATERTQAGKAWAENEQQRYVEFSTEVLTLQEMSVREFREQEDTASKQSKELRELAKRFGDLLRSVKRLDGFVREHSSGREIADPDVQHMAQQVADFHSLPWTSKLSAMLDDGALLRIVAMFSVLGMMFGLALVVETGFANACSLTCRRTQD
;
A
#
# COMPACT_ATOMS: atom_id res chain seq x y z
N MET A 1 3.26 -66.07 26.66
CA MET A 1 3.77 -64.69 26.88
C MET A 1 2.70 -63.77 26.30
N VAL A 2 1.59 -63.43 27.01
CA VAL A 2 1.48 -62.46 28.14
C VAL A 2 2.08 -61.11 27.72
N SER A 3 1.48 -59.92 27.76
CA SER A 3 0.14 -59.35 28.05
C SER A 3 0.31 -57.80 28.00
N ALA A 4 -0.80 -57.06 28.04
CA ALA A 4 -0.93 -55.68 28.55
C ALA A 4 -0.80 -54.50 27.56
N GLN A 5 -1.91 -54.19 26.89
CA GLN A 5 -2.27 -52.84 26.46
C GLN A 5 -3.81 -52.73 26.37
N TYR A 6 -4.47 -52.68 27.54
CA TYR A 6 -5.87 -52.30 27.71
C TYR A 6 -6.04 -51.89 29.17
N LEU A 7 -6.03 -50.59 29.46
CA LEU A 7 -6.50 -49.96 30.71
C LEU A 7 -6.19 -48.45 30.64
N PHE A 8 -7.03 -47.65 29.98
CA PHE A 8 -7.21 -46.20 30.25
C PHE A 8 -8.48 -45.73 29.52
N ALA A 9 -9.62 -46.27 29.94
CA ALA A 9 -10.94 -45.78 29.55
C ALA A 9 -11.93 -46.23 30.63
N ASN A 10 -11.94 -45.55 31.78
CA ASN A 10 -13.03 -45.59 32.79
C ASN A 10 -12.69 -44.75 34.05
N HIS A 11 -12.36 -43.47 33.90
CA HIS A 11 -12.23 -42.60 35.09
C HIS A 11 -12.99 -41.26 35.03
N ASP A 12 -13.69 -40.94 33.94
CA ASP A 12 -14.36 -39.63 33.81
C ASP A 12 -15.81 -39.58 34.29
N SER A 13 -16.40 -40.70 34.73
CA SER A 13 -17.83 -40.70 35.11
C SER A 13 -18.10 -40.39 36.59
N ALA A 14 -17.08 -40.28 37.44
CA ALA A 14 -17.27 -40.11 38.90
C ALA A 14 -17.16 -38.65 39.39
N LEU A 15 -16.55 -37.74 38.61
CA LEU A 15 -16.34 -36.34 39.01
C LEU A 15 -17.53 -35.43 38.69
N LEU A 16 -18.43 -35.85 37.81
CA LEU A 16 -19.61 -35.08 37.38
C LEU A 16 -20.77 -35.06 38.40
N GLN A 17 -20.73 -35.89 39.45
CA GLN A 17 -21.78 -35.92 40.49
C GLN A 17 -21.53 -34.97 41.67
N HIS A 18 -20.33 -34.41 41.84
CA HIS A 18 -20.03 -33.52 42.96
C HIS A 18 -20.15 -32.02 42.67
N VAL A 19 -20.26 -31.62 41.41
CA VAL A 19 -20.27 -30.18 41.03
C VAL A 19 -21.67 -29.56 41.05
N MET A 20 -22.76 -30.35 41.07
CA MET A 20 -24.13 -29.81 41.02
C MET A 20 -24.76 -29.40 42.37
N LEU A 21 -24.04 -29.44 43.50
CA LEU A 21 -24.64 -29.15 44.82
C LEU A 21 -24.23 -27.83 45.50
N ALA A 22 -23.44 -26.96 44.86
CA ALA A 22 -22.92 -25.73 45.49
C ALA A 22 -23.55 -24.41 44.96
N ALA A 23 -24.70 -24.48 44.29
CA ALA A 23 -25.41 -23.29 43.79
C ALA A 23 -26.63 -22.95 44.67
N SER A 24 -26.40 -22.44 45.88
CA SER A 24 -27.41 -21.65 46.59
C SER A 24 -26.76 -20.76 47.66
N LEU A 25 -26.77 -19.44 47.46
CA LEU A 25 -27.04 -18.38 48.46
C LEU A 25 -26.88 -16.97 47.83
N PRO A 26 -27.62 -15.96 48.33
CA PRO A 26 -27.93 -14.73 47.60
C PRO A 26 -26.93 -13.57 47.85
N ARG A 27 -26.75 -12.73 46.83
CA ARG A 27 -25.96 -11.49 46.87
C ARG A 27 -26.82 -10.34 47.44
N GLN A 28 -26.51 -9.87 48.63
CA GLN A 28 -27.06 -8.64 49.22
C GLN A 28 -26.26 -7.41 48.78
N ALA A 29 -26.99 -6.31 48.59
CA ALA A 29 -26.48 -4.98 48.23
C ALA A 29 -25.80 -4.27 49.42
N GLY A 30 -24.85 -3.39 49.11
CA GLY A 30 -24.26 -2.46 50.07
C GLY A 30 -23.40 -1.41 49.37
N ALA A 31 -23.92 -0.19 49.29
CA ALA A 31 -23.23 1.02 48.84
C ALA A 31 -22.39 1.64 49.98
N ALA A 32 -21.31 2.35 49.63
CA ALA A 32 -21.02 3.74 50.05
C ALA A 32 -19.51 4.10 50.00
N CYS A 33 -19.24 5.22 49.32
CA CYS A 33 -18.31 6.33 49.61
C CYS A 33 -16.82 6.07 49.92
N SER A 34 -15.96 6.73 49.12
CA SER A 34 -15.10 7.82 49.63
C SER A 34 -14.26 8.43 48.49
N ASP A 35 -14.67 9.59 48.01
CA ASP A 35 -13.84 10.56 47.29
C ASP A 35 -12.76 11.13 48.22
N ASN A 36 -11.49 11.06 47.81
CA ASN A 36 -10.42 11.98 48.22
C ASN A 36 -9.11 11.62 47.51
N SER A 37 -8.77 12.32 46.42
CA SER A 37 -7.38 12.56 45.94
C SER A 37 -7.40 13.41 44.66
N ARG A 38 -7.77 14.69 44.78
CA ARG A 38 -7.67 15.69 43.70
C ARG A 38 -7.06 16.98 44.24
N THR A 39 -5.82 16.91 44.73
CA THR A 39 -5.03 18.09 45.11
C THR A 39 -3.54 17.73 45.26
N ALA A 40 -2.88 17.38 44.15
CA ALA A 40 -1.42 17.26 44.11
C ALA A 40 -0.81 17.48 42.71
N ILE A 41 -1.43 18.29 41.86
CA ILE A 41 -0.89 18.63 40.53
C ILE A 41 -1.07 20.13 40.32
N LEU A 42 -0.20 20.96 40.91
CA LEU A 42 -0.12 22.39 40.54
C LEU A 42 1.19 23.10 40.98
N THR A 43 2.29 22.37 41.15
CA THR A 43 3.56 23.02 41.55
C THR A 43 4.82 22.33 41.00
N MET A 44 4.89 22.05 39.68
CA MET A 44 6.16 21.70 39.00
C MET A 44 6.27 22.25 37.57
N THR A 45 5.86 23.51 37.35
CA THR A 45 6.11 24.22 36.08
C THR A 45 6.95 25.47 36.33
N SER A 46 8.23 25.29 36.68
CA SER A 46 9.21 26.38 36.69
C SER A 46 10.65 25.86 36.69
N ALA A 47 11.00 24.98 35.74
CA ALA A 47 12.40 24.56 35.53
C ALA A 47 12.74 24.16 34.08
N PHE A 48 12.05 24.71 33.08
CA PHE A 48 12.46 24.60 31.67
C PHE A 48 12.87 25.97 31.14
N SER A 49 14.12 26.36 31.42
CA SER A 49 14.76 27.47 30.74
C SER A 49 16.22 27.10 30.51
N LYS A 50 16.59 27.01 29.22
CA LYS A 50 17.93 26.80 28.64
C LYS A 50 18.45 25.36 28.55
N VAL A 51 17.90 24.58 27.62
CA VAL A 51 18.66 23.62 26.79
C VAL A 51 18.18 23.83 25.35
N SER A 52 18.88 24.67 24.58
CA SER A 52 18.53 25.03 23.20
C SER A 52 19.76 24.95 22.29
N GLY A 53 20.60 23.93 22.48
CA GLY A 53 21.86 23.80 21.75
C GLY A 53 22.35 22.37 21.55
N VAL A 54 21.46 21.37 21.54
CA VAL A 54 21.82 19.95 21.26
C VAL A 54 20.93 19.34 20.17
N ILE A 55 19.87 20.03 19.71
CA ILE A 55 18.92 19.47 18.73
C ILE A 55 19.43 19.64 17.28
N ASP A 56 20.29 20.63 17.02
CA ASP A 56 20.74 20.92 15.65
C ASP A 56 21.81 19.91 15.15
N ASP A 57 22.67 19.39 16.04
CA ASP A 57 23.73 18.44 15.65
C ASP A 57 23.16 17.09 15.18
N ASP A 58 22.07 16.60 15.80
CA ASP A 58 21.45 15.32 15.46
C ASP A 58 20.76 15.34 14.06
N GLU A 59 20.26 16.50 13.63
CA GLU A 59 19.59 16.65 12.33
C GLU A 59 20.60 16.79 11.19
N GLU A 60 21.74 17.45 11.41
CA GLU A 60 22.82 17.54 10.44
C GLU A 60 23.45 16.16 10.19
N ASP A 61 23.73 15.41 11.26
CA ASP A 61 24.23 14.04 11.18
C ASP A 61 23.25 13.11 10.43
N ARG A 62 21.95 13.24 10.73
CA ARG A 62 20.91 12.48 10.02
C ARG A 62 20.89 12.80 8.52
N GLN A 63 20.97 14.07 8.16
CA GLN A 63 21.00 14.50 6.76
C GLN A 63 22.25 13.98 6.05
N GLU A 64 23.42 14.01 6.68
CA GLU A 64 24.65 13.48 6.09
C GLU A 64 24.53 11.96 5.83
N ILE A 65 24.03 11.20 6.79
CA ILE A 65 23.80 9.76 6.66
C ILE A 65 22.82 9.47 5.51
N SER A 66 21.71 10.21 5.46
CA SER A 66 20.67 10.07 4.44
C SER A 66 21.22 10.37 3.03
N GLN A 67 21.94 11.48 2.85
CA GLN A 67 22.55 11.85 1.57
C GLN A 67 23.58 10.82 1.11
N ARG A 68 24.44 10.37 2.03
CA ARG A 68 25.45 9.33 1.74
C ARG A 68 24.79 8.03 1.31
N ALA A 69 23.76 7.59 2.01
CA ALA A 69 23.01 6.39 1.64
C ALA A 69 22.30 6.55 0.29
N GLN A 70 21.68 7.71 0.03
CA GLN A 70 21.02 7.99 -1.24
C GLN A 70 21.99 7.92 -2.42
N ALA A 71 23.21 8.44 -2.26
CA ALA A 71 24.27 8.32 -3.27
C ALA A 71 24.68 6.85 -3.52
N LEU A 72 24.75 6.03 -2.46
CA LEU A 72 25.02 4.60 -2.59
C LEU A 72 23.89 3.84 -3.29
N TYR A 73 22.63 4.17 -2.96
CA TYR A 73 21.47 3.60 -3.64
C TYR A 73 21.43 3.96 -5.13
N GLN A 74 21.71 5.22 -5.48
CA GLN A 74 21.79 5.64 -6.87
C GLN A 74 22.88 4.87 -7.61
N ARG A 75 24.07 4.72 -7.01
CA ARG A 75 25.15 3.91 -7.57
C ARG A 75 24.75 2.44 -7.75
N ALA A 76 24.03 1.86 -6.79
CA ALA A 76 23.53 0.49 -6.88
C ALA A 76 22.50 0.36 -8.02
N GLN A 77 21.62 1.35 -8.19
CA GLN A 77 20.62 1.39 -9.26
C GLN A 77 21.26 1.54 -10.65
N ASP A 78 22.29 2.38 -10.78
CA ASP A 78 23.05 2.53 -12.03
C ASP A 78 23.78 1.22 -12.38
N ALA A 79 24.35 0.56 -11.37
CA ALA A 79 24.98 -0.75 -11.53
C ALA A 79 23.95 -1.83 -11.89
N TYR A 80 22.76 -1.81 -11.30
CA TYR A 80 21.65 -2.71 -11.64
C TYR A 80 21.19 -2.51 -13.08
N THR A 81 21.05 -1.26 -13.52
CA THR A 81 20.60 -0.93 -14.87
C THR A 81 21.61 -1.37 -15.92
N SER A 82 22.92 -1.22 -15.63
CA SER A 82 23.99 -1.58 -16.56
C SER A 82 24.35 -3.07 -16.56
N LYS A 83 24.41 -3.72 -15.38
CA LYS A 83 24.91 -5.10 -15.23
C LYS A 83 23.79 -6.13 -14.98
N GLY A 84 22.59 -5.68 -14.63
CA GLY A 84 21.47 -6.53 -14.20
C GLY A 84 21.63 -7.05 -12.77
N SER A 85 20.84 -8.08 -12.44
CA SER A 85 20.85 -8.74 -11.12
C SER A 85 22.08 -9.64 -10.92
N GLN A 86 23.24 -9.02 -10.70
CA GLN A 86 24.48 -9.71 -10.35
C GLN A 86 24.77 -9.63 -8.86
N LYS A 87 25.55 -10.58 -8.33
CA LYS A 87 25.91 -10.65 -6.90
C LYS A 87 26.59 -9.36 -6.41
N ASP A 88 27.40 -8.73 -7.24
CA ASP A 88 28.06 -7.46 -6.92
C ASP A 88 27.06 -6.30 -6.81
N VAL A 89 25.98 -6.31 -7.60
CA VAL A 89 24.91 -5.31 -7.53
C VAL A 89 24.09 -5.50 -6.26
N LEU A 90 23.77 -6.75 -5.90
CA LEU A 90 23.10 -7.04 -4.63
C LEU A 90 23.91 -6.52 -3.44
N ARG A 91 25.24 -6.71 -3.45
CA ARG A 91 26.13 -6.16 -2.42
C ARG A 91 26.08 -4.64 -2.35
N LEU A 92 26.01 -3.93 -3.47
CA LEU A 92 25.87 -2.47 -3.46
C LEU A 92 24.57 -2.01 -2.78
N PHE A 93 23.46 -2.72 -2.98
CA PHE A 93 22.22 -2.41 -2.26
C PHE A 93 22.31 -2.75 -0.76
N GLU A 94 22.98 -3.86 -0.40
CA GLU A 94 23.23 -4.22 1.00
C GLU A 94 24.14 -3.19 1.70
N ASP A 95 25.16 -2.68 1.00
CA ASP A 95 26.06 -1.62 1.50
C ASP A 95 25.33 -0.29 1.68
N ALA A 96 24.44 0.06 0.74
CA ALA A 96 23.59 1.26 0.83
C ALA A 96 22.63 1.18 2.02
N GLU A 97 22.01 0.02 2.25
CA GLU A 97 21.15 -0.20 3.41
C GLU A 97 21.95 -0.24 4.72
N ALA A 98 23.15 -0.80 4.71
CA ALA A 98 24.05 -0.78 5.87
C ALA A 98 24.44 0.65 6.26
N ALA A 99 24.59 1.57 5.30
CA ALA A 99 24.79 2.99 5.56
C ALA A 99 23.58 3.66 6.23
N MET A 100 22.35 3.20 5.93
CA MET A 100 21.11 3.67 6.58
C MET A 100 20.90 3.10 7.99
N ARG A 101 21.68 2.10 8.40
CA ARG A 101 21.46 1.38 9.67
C ARG A 101 21.33 2.28 10.91
N PRO A 102 22.10 3.38 11.07
CA PRO A 102 21.92 4.29 12.20
C PRO A 102 20.49 4.89 12.28
N LEU A 103 19.88 5.19 11.13
CA LEU A 103 18.53 5.76 11.04
C LEU A 103 17.42 4.70 11.16
N LEU A 104 17.75 3.45 10.87
CA LEU A 104 16.85 2.29 10.98
C LEU A 104 16.72 1.74 12.41
N GLY A 105 17.38 2.35 13.41
CA GLY A 105 17.34 1.89 14.81
C GLY A 105 15.93 1.82 15.41
N GLY A 106 15.01 2.70 14.96
CA GLY A 106 13.60 2.69 15.31
C GLY A 106 12.70 1.88 14.36
N GLY A 107 13.29 1.13 13.43
CA GLY A 107 12.58 0.43 12.35
C GLY A 107 12.31 1.32 11.13
N LEU A 108 11.57 0.79 10.15
CA LEU A 108 11.21 1.56 8.95
C LEU A 108 10.28 2.75 9.25
N ALA A 109 9.52 2.69 10.34
CA ALA A 109 8.57 3.73 10.73
C ALA A 109 9.24 5.01 11.28
N SER A 110 10.51 4.97 11.68
CA SER A 110 11.25 6.16 12.14
C SER A 110 11.84 7.00 11.01
N LEU A 111 11.84 6.48 9.78
CA LEU A 111 12.35 7.17 8.62
C LEU A 111 11.38 8.25 8.15
N ASN A 112 11.92 9.36 7.64
CA ASN A 112 11.08 10.34 6.94
C ASN A 112 10.64 9.77 5.58
N ALA A 113 9.68 10.43 4.91
CA ALA A 113 9.11 9.91 3.67
C ALA A 113 10.14 9.63 2.55
N GLN A 114 11.15 10.49 2.41
CA GLN A 114 12.18 10.37 1.37
C GLN A 114 13.19 9.25 1.69
N GLU A 115 13.62 9.16 2.94
CA GLU A 115 14.47 8.07 3.46
C GLU A 115 13.77 6.72 3.29
N LEU A 116 12.49 6.67 3.69
CA LEU A 116 11.66 5.48 3.58
C LEU A 116 11.53 5.06 2.12
N GLU A 117 11.13 5.97 1.22
CA GLU A 117 11.00 5.66 -0.21
C GLU A 117 12.30 5.08 -0.79
N THR A 118 13.46 5.64 -0.41
CA THR A 118 14.77 5.19 -0.85
C THR A 118 15.07 3.76 -0.38
N VAL A 119 14.82 3.47 0.90
CA VAL A 119 15.01 2.13 1.48
C VAL A 119 14.05 1.12 0.87
N LEU A 120 12.77 1.46 0.68
CA LEU A 120 11.79 0.55 0.09
C LEU A 120 12.13 0.19 -1.36
N LYS A 121 12.55 1.17 -2.18
CA LYS A 121 13.06 0.90 -3.54
C LYS A 121 14.28 -0.01 -3.50
N GLY A 122 15.21 0.26 -2.58
CA GLY A 122 16.37 -0.58 -2.31
C GLY A 122 16.01 -2.04 -2.02
N ARG A 123 15.13 -2.26 -1.04
CA ARG A 123 14.66 -3.60 -0.66
C ARG A 123 13.94 -4.31 -1.80
N LEU A 124 13.16 -3.60 -2.60
CA LEU A 124 12.52 -4.16 -3.79
C LEU A 124 13.57 -4.63 -4.82
N HIS A 125 14.61 -3.83 -5.09
CA HIS A 125 15.71 -4.25 -5.98
C HIS A 125 16.52 -5.42 -5.43
N GLN A 126 16.74 -5.48 -4.12
CA GLN A 126 17.34 -6.65 -3.46
C GLN A 126 16.47 -7.89 -3.67
N ALA A 127 15.16 -7.79 -3.43
CA ALA A 127 14.22 -8.89 -3.59
C ALA A 127 14.22 -9.44 -5.04
N VAL A 128 14.17 -8.56 -6.04
CA VAL A 128 14.27 -8.96 -7.46
C VAL A 128 15.61 -9.66 -7.73
N SER A 129 16.72 -9.09 -7.23
CA SER A 129 18.05 -9.65 -7.45
C SER A 129 18.21 -11.04 -6.82
N ILE A 130 17.72 -11.21 -5.60
CA ILE A 130 17.74 -12.50 -4.88
C ILE A 130 16.85 -13.53 -5.58
N ALA A 131 15.68 -13.13 -6.07
CA ALA A 131 14.77 -14.02 -6.80
C ALA A 131 15.40 -14.56 -8.10
N GLN A 132 16.23 -13.76 -8.78
CA GLN A 132 16.92 -14.18 -10.00
C GLN A 132 18.16 -15.06 -9.73
N MET A 133 18.79 -14.94 -8.56
CA MET A 133 19.97 -15.75 -8.19
C MET A 133 19.56 -17.11 -7.62
N THR A 134 19.83 -18.20 -8.32
CA THR A 134 19.48 -19.58 -7.89
C THR A 134 20.43 -20.15 -6.83
N GLU A 135 21.60 -19.55 -6.66
CA GLU A 135 22.66 -20.05 -5.78
C GLU A 135 22.48 -19.64 -4.31
N ILE A 136 21.58 -18.69 -4.02
CA ILE A 136 21.36 -18.20 -2.65
C ILE A 136 20.49 -19.19 -1.87
N PRO A 137 20.97 -19.72 -0.72
CA PRO A 137 20.17 -20.60 0.13
C PRO A 137 19.01 -19.81 0.75
N ASN A 138 17.85 -20.45 0.90
CA ASN A 138 16.64 -19.84 1.47
C ASN A 138 16.24 -18.51 0.80
N ARG A 139 16.60 -18.32 -0.48
CA ARG A 139 16.37 -17.07 -1.21
C ARG A 139 14.92 -16.59 -1.14
N TRP A 140 13.97 -17.51 -1.21
CA TRP A 140 12.55 -17.17 -1.26
C TRP A 140 12.00 -16.69 0.08
N THR A 141 12.54 -17.17 1.20
CA THR A 141 12.22 -16.61 2.53
C THR A 141 12.64 -15.15 2.59
N ARG A 142 13.87 -14.85 2.15
CA ARG A 142 14.39 -13.47 2.11
C ARG A 142 13.63 -12.57 1.13
N VAL A 143 13.24 -13.10 -0.04
CA VAL A 143 12.38 -12.37 -1.00
C VAL A 143 11.03 -12.03 -0.38
N LYS A 144 10.43 -12.98 0.35
CA LYS A 144 9.14 -12.75 1.05
C LYS A 144 9.28 -11.65 2.09
N GLU A 145 10.28 -11.72 2.96
CA GLU A 145 10.53 -10.71 4.01
C GLU A 145 10.69 -9.31 3.41
N LEU A 146 11.60 -9.16 2.43
CA LEU A 146 11.83 -7.88 1.75
C LEU A 146 10.58 -7.35 1.04
N SER A 147 9.77 -8.22 0.45
CA SER A 147 8.52 -7.82 -0.21
C SER A 147 7.44 -7.42 0.79
N GLU A 148 7.36 -8.09 1.94
CA GLU A 148 6.42 -7.77 3.01
C GLU A 148 6.75 -6.43 3.67
N ASP A 149 8.03 -6.13 3.87
CA ASP A 149 8.48 -4.81 4.32
C ASP A 149 8.03 -3.69 3.38
N VAL A 150 8.13 -3.91 2.06
CA VAL A 150 7.64 -2.94 1.07
C VAL A 150 6.12 -2.82 1.13
N LEU A 151 5.39 -3.93 1.21
CA LEU A 151 3.93 -3.92 1.25
C LEU A 151 3.33 -3.35 2.53
N GLN A 152 4.09 -3.31 3.62
CA GLN A 152 3.68 -2.66 4.87
C GLN A 152 3.50 -1.15 4.69
N PHE A 153 4.34 -0.51 3.87
CA PHE A 153 4.35 0.95 3.66
C PHE A 153 3.81 1.37 2.28
N ASP A 154 3.96 0.53 1.26
CA ASP A 154 3.41 0.70 -0.09
C ASP A 154 2.55 -0.52 -0.45
N PHE A 155 1.35 -0.57 0.12
CA PHE A 155 0.40 -1.67 -0.07
C PHE A 155 -0.01 -1.89 -1.53
N ASN A 156 0.07 -0.84 -2.34
CA ASN A 156 -0.30 -0.87 -3.76
C ASN A 156 0.88 -1.21 -4.67
N ASN A 157 2.05 -1.55 -4.11
CA ASN A 157 3.20 -1.94 -4.89
C ASN A 157 2.98 -3.26 -5.63
N THR A 158 2.74 -3.17 -6.93
CA THR A 158 2.41 -4.32 -7.78
C THR A 158 3.56 -5.33 -7.84
N HIS A 159 4.80 -4.83 -7.85
CA HIS A 159 6.00 -5.65 -8.00
C HIS A 159 6.30 -6.44 -6.72
N ALA A 160 6.16 -5.80 -5.54
CA ALA A 160 6.32 -6.47 -4.26
C ALA A 160 5.25 -7.57 -4.07
N ARG A 161 4.00 -7.33 -4.46
CA ARG A 161 2.94 -8.37 -4.44
C ARG A 161 3.29 -9.56 -5.33
N TRP A 162 3.77 -9.30 -6.54
CA TRP A 162 4.18 -10.37 -7.46
C TRP A 162 5.32 -11.22 -6.88
N LEU A 163 6.37 -10.58 -6.35
CA LEU A 163 7.50 -11.26 -5.72
C LEU A 163 7.09 -12.06 -4.48
N ARG A 164 6.19 -11.52 -3.65
CA ARG A 164 5.62 -12.24 -2.51
C ARG A 164 4.86 -13.48 -2.96
N GLY A 165 4.04 -13.39 -4.00
CA GLY A 165 3.33 -14.53 -4.58
C GLY A 165 4.29 -15.61 -5.10
N LEU A 166 5.36 -15.23 -5.82
CA LEU A 166 6.40 -16.17 -6.26
C LEU A 166 7.11 -16.86 -5.09
N ALA A 167 7.42 -16.11 -4.03
CA ALA A 167 8.02 -16.66 -2.82
C ALA A 167 7.06 -17.66 -2.13
N LEU A 168 5.79 -17.29 -1.94
CA LEU A 168 4.77 -18.18 -1.36
C LEU A 168 4.62 -19.48 -2.17
N LYS A 169 4.67 -19.39 -3.51
CA LYS A 169 4.60 -20.56 -4.39
C LYS A 169 5.75 -21.52 -4.10
N SER A 170 6.96 -20.99 -4.03
CA SER A 170 8.17 -21.78 -3.78
C SER A 170 8.19 -22.43 -2.40
N MET A 171 7.48 -21.84 -1.42
CA MET A 171 7.31 -22.36 -0.07
C MET A 171 6.16 -23.38 0.04
N GLY A 172 5.53 -23.76 -1.08
CA GLY A 172 4.45 -24.75 -1.12
C GLY A 172 3.06 -24.19 -0.82
N LYS A 173 2.92 -22.88 -0.61
CA LYS A 173 1.64 -22.20 -0.33
C LYS A 173 0.94 -21.80 -1.63
N THR A 174 0.59 -22.77 -2.46
CA THR A 174 0.14 -22.54 -3.85
C THR A 174 -1.12 -21.71 -3.98
N LYS A 175 -2.13 -21.90 -3.11
CA LYS A 175 -3.37 -21.12 -3.13
C LYS A 175 -3.14 -19.65 -2.76
N GLU A 176 -2.44 -19.41 -1.65
CA GLU A 176 -2.05 -18.06 -1.20
C GLU A 176 -1.21 -17.35 -2.27
N ALA A 177 -0.30 -18.09 -2.91
CA ALA A 177 0.53 -17.56 -3.99
C ALA A 177 -0.28 -17.13 -5.22
N GLU A 178 -1.23 -17.95 -5.66
CA GLU A 178 -2.08 -17.65 -6.81
C GLU A 178 -2.96 -16.42 -6.55
N GLU A 179 -3.56 -16.33 -5.36
CA GLU A 179 -4.34 -15.16 -4.95
C GLU A 179 -3.50 -13.89 -4.91
N GLU A 180 -2.27 -13.97 -4.40
CA GLU A 180 -1.41 -12.80 -4.28
C GLU A 180 -0.88 -12.33 -5.64
N CYS A 181 -0.50 -13.26 -6.52
CA CYS A 181 -0.12 -12.95 -7.90
C CYS A 181 -1.32 -12.37 -8.69
N ARG A 182 -2.54 -12.88 -8.48
CA ARG A 182 -3.75 -12.31 -9.10
C ARG A 182 -4.00 -10.87 -8.64
N ARG A 183 -3.89 -10.60 -7.34
CA ARG A 183 -3.99 -9.23 -6.79
C ARG A 183 -2.93 -8.30 -7.39
N ALA A 184 -1.71 -8.78 -7.62
CA ALA A 184 -0.67 -7.99 -8.29
C ALA A 184 -1.06 -7.58 -9.73
N VAL A 185 -1.65 -8.52 -10.49
CA VAL A 185 -2.17 -8.25 -11.85
C VAL A 185 -3.31 -7.22 -11.81
N ASP A 186 -4.26 -7.37 -10.90
CA ASP A 186 -5.40 -6.45 -10.78
C ASP A 186 -4.93 -5.03 -10.37
N CYS A 187 -3.99 -4.94 -9.44
CA CYS A 187 -3.34 -3.67 -9.08
C CYS A 187 -2.56 -3.05 -10.26
N ALA A 188 -1.93 -3.85 -11.11
CA ALA A 188 -1.23 -3.34 -12.29
C ALA A 188 -2.23 -2.77 -13.32
N ARG A 189 -3.39 -3.42 -13.52
CA ARG A 189 -4.47 -2.92 -14.38
C ARG A 189 -5.04 -1.61 -13.85
N SER A 190 -5.34 -1.51 -12.56
CA SER A 190 -5.90 -0.28 -11.97
C SER A 190 -4.93 0.89 -12.02
N GLN A 191 -3.61 0.63 -12.06
CA GLN A 191 -2.57 1.64 -12.27
C GLN A 191 -2.32 2.01 -13.75
N GLY A 192 -3.07 1.43 -14.70
CA GLY A 192 -2.88 1.67 -16.13
C GLY A 192 -1.62 1.01 -16.72
N LYS A 193 -1.04 0.03 -16.03
CA LYS A 193 0.14 -0.73 -16.48
C LYS A 193 -0.29 -2.00 -17.24
N ASP A 194 -1.11 -1.82 -18.26
CA ASP A 194 -1.75 -2.93 -18.99
C ASP A 194 -0.74 -3.92 -19.59
N GLY A 195 0.42 -3.43 -20.03
CA GLY A 195 1.49 -4.28 -20.57
C GLY A 195 2.09 -5.23 -19.54
N GLU A 196 2.32 -4.74 -18.30
CA GLU A 196 2.80 -5.58 -17.19
C GLU A 196 1.71 -6.56 -16.75
N ALA A 197 0.47 -6.07 -16.62
CA ALA A 197 -0.66 -6.90 -16.25
C ALA A 197 -0.89 -8.06 -17.23
N GLN A 198 -0.86 -7.81 -18.54
CA GLN A 198 -0.98 -8.86 -19.56
C GLN A 198 0.16 -9.88 -19.50
N GLN A 199 1.39 -9.41 -19.28
CA GLN A 199 2.54 -10.28 -19.13
C GLN A 199 2.39 -11.20 -17.92
N TRP A 200 2.07 -10.63 -16.76
CA TRP A 200 1.91 -11.38 -15.52
C TRP A 200 0.69 -12.29 -15.53
N ASP A 201 -0.41 -11.90 -16.18
CA ASP A 201 -1.59 -12.77 -16.32
C ASP A 201 -1.26 -14.02 -17.16
N LYS A 202 -0.44 -13.86 -18.21
CA LYS A 202 0.09 -14.99 -18.97
C LYS A 202 1.01 -15.87 -18.12
N GLU A 203 1.94 -15.26 -17.38
CA GLU A 203 2.83 -16.00 -16.47
C GLU A 203 2.03 -16.73 -15.39
N LEU A 204 0.95 -16.13 -14.85
CA LEU A 204 0.05 -16.74 -13.88
C LEU A 204 -0.63 -17.99 -14.45
N GLN A 205 -1.17 -17.90 -15.67
CA GLN A 205 -1.78 -19.04 -16.36
C GLN A 205 -0.78 -20.17 -16.64
N GLU A 206 0.44 -19.86 -17.06
CA GLU A 206 1.49 -20.86 -17.28
C GLU A 206 1.95 -21.51 -15.96
N THR A 207 1.97 -20.73 -14.88
CA THR A 207 2.56 -21.10 -13.58
C THR A 207 1.58 -21.88 -12.69
N PHE A 208 0.27 -21.62 -12.81
CA PHE A 208 -0.81 -22.19 -11.98
C PHE A 208 -1.91 -22.89 -12.79
N GLY A 209 -2.09 -22.59 -14.08
CA GLY A 209 -3.15 -23.15 -14.94
C GLY A 209 -2.93 -24.58 -15.46
N GLY A 210 -1.93 -25.28 -14.93
CA GLY A 210 -1.58 -26.65 -15.32
C GLY A 210 -2.54 -27.70 -14.78
N GLY A 211 -3.75 -27.77 -15.35
CA GLY A 211 -4.71 -28.83 -15.05
C GLY A 211 -6.09 -28.69 -15.69
N THR A 212 -6.18 -28.67 -17.03
CA THR A 212 -7.30 -29.15 -17.90
C THR A 212 -7.34 -28.39 -19.24
N ALA A 213 -6.32 -28.57 -20.06
CA ALA A 213 -6.45 -28.34 -21.50
C ALA A 213 -6.92 -29.63 -22.19
N THR A 214 -8.10 -30.13 -21.82
CA THR A 214 -8.84 -31.06 -22.68
C THR A 214 -9.85 -30.25 -23.46
N SER A 215 -9.45 -29.93 -24.70
CA SER A 215 -10.32 -29.65 -25.85
C SER A 215 -11.81 -29.82 -25.56
N ARG A 216 -12.54 -28.70 -25.46
CA ARG A 216 -13.98 -28.67 -25.73
C ARG A 216 -14.20 -28.05 -27.10
N THR A 217 -14.22 -28.92 -28.11
CA THR A 217 -14.86 -28.67 -29.39
C THR A 217 -15.92 -29.75 -29.60
N PRO A 218 -17.24 -29.46 -29.57
CA PRO A 218 -18.26 -30.44 -29.92
C PRO A 218 -18.58 -30.40 -31.44
N LYS A 219 -17.92 -31.32 -32.16
CA LYS A 219 -18.39 -32.27 -33.19
C LYS A 219 -19.61 -31.97 -34.10
N ALA A 220 -19.39 -32.03 -35.43
CA ALA A 220 -20.24 -32.70 -36.44
C ALA A 220 -19.46 -32.95 -37.77
N THR A 221 -18.90 -34.16 -37.99
CA THR A 221 -19.24 -35.20 -39.02
C THR A 221 -18.50 -35.08 -40.39
N PRO A 222 -18.30 -36.17 -41.18
CA PRO A 222 -16.96 -36.65 -41.53
C PRO A 222 -16.71 -36.79 -43.05
N GLN A 223 -15.44 -36.83 -43.47
CA GLN A 223 -15.12 -37.45 -44.76
C GLN A 223 -13.76 -38.15 -44.73
N ALA A 224 -13.82 -39.43 -45.12
CA ALA A 224 -12.71 -40.36 -45.20
C ALA A 224 -11.89 -40.15 -46.48
N ALA A 225 -10.58 -40.37 -46.38
CA ALA A 225 -9.78 -40.99 -47.43
C ALA A 225 -8.51 -41.59 -46.81
N ALA A 226 -8.21 -42.81 -47.25
CA ALA A 226 -7.20 -43.72 -46.73
C ALA A 226 -5.82 -43.54 -47.38
N ALA A 227 -4.78 -44.04 -46.69
CA ALA A 227 -3.55 -44.70 -47.17
C ALA A 227 -2.50 -44.59 -46.05
N ASP A 228 -2.23 -45.60 -45.24
CA ASP A 228 -1.56 -46.89 -45.47
C ASP A 228 -0.01 -46.85 -45.34
N ALA A 229 0.44 -47.80 -44.53
CA ALA A 229 1.76 -48.44 -44.38
C ALA A 229 3.03 -47.66 -44.02
N GLY A 230 3.69 -48.12 -42.94
CA GLY A 230 5.14 -47.96 -42.74
C GLY A 230 5.62 -48.26 -41.32
N ALA A 231 5.82 -49.54 -41.00
CA ALA A 231 6.18 -50.07 -39.68
C ALA A 231 7.70 -50.06 -39.36
N ALA A 232 7.99 -50.46 -38.10
CA ALA A 232 9.25 -50.81 -37.44
C ALA A 232 10.01 -49.63 -36.81
N GLY A 233 10.46 -49.68 -35.56
CA GLY A 233 10.58 -50.73 -34.56
C GLY A 233 11.73 -50.31 -33.61
N GLY A 234 11.58 -50.47 -32.30
CA GLY A 234 12.66 -50.16 -31.37
C GLY A 234 12.20 -49.93 -29.94
N GLN A 235 12.06 -51.03 -29.18
CA GLN A 235 12.11 -50.99 -27.72
C GLN A 235 13.54 -50.65 -27.28
N ALA A 236 13.69 -49.64 -26.42
CA ALA A 236 14.84 -49.49 -25.55
C ALA A 236 14.37 -48.94 -24.20
N GLU A 237 14.58 -49.75 -23.19
CA GLU A 237 14.33 -49.55 -21.77
C GLU A 237 15.41 -48.63 -21.18
N ALA A 238 15.03 -47.50 -20.56
CA ALA A 238 15.90 -46.73 -19.67
C ALA A 238 15.07 -45.86 -18.69
N GLN A 239 15.55 -45.85 -17.46
CA GLN A 239 15.04 -45.30 -16.18
C GLN A 239 14.58 -43.82 -16.18
N PRO A 240 13.82 -43.39 -15.13
CA PRO A 240 13.13 -42.11 -15.13
C PRO A 240 14.11 -40.96 -14.81
N ALA A 241 14.45 -40.17 -15.82
CA ALA A 241 15.07 -38.87 -15.62
C ALA A 241 14.00 -37.90 -15.11
N ALA A 242 14.12 -37.49 -13.84
CA ALA A 242 13.36 -36.41 -13.26
C ALA A 242 13.51 -35.15 -14.13
N LYS A 243 12.44 -34.79 -14.84
CA LYS A 243 12.35 -33.53 -15.59
C LYS A 243 12.47 -32.38 -14.60
N LYS A 244 13.62 -31.72 -14.61
CA LYS A 244 13.85 -30.40 -14.04
C LYS A 244 12.75 -29.48 -14.59
N ALA A 245 11.79 -29.09 -13.75
CA ALA A 245 10.76 -28.14 -14.13
C ALA A 245 11.43 -26.80 -14.52
N PRO A 246 11.00 -26.16 -15.61
CA PRO A 246 11.51 -24.84 -15.97
C PRO A 246 11.15 -23.86 -14.85
N SER A 247 12.15 -23.13 -14.35
CA SER A 247 11.94 -22.07 -13.37
C SER A 247 11.05 -20.99 -14.00
N PRO A 248 10.04 -20.45 -13.30
CA PRO A 248 9.27 -19.31 -13.81
C PRO A 248 10.24 -18.15 -14.01
N ALA A 249 10.49 -17.82 -15.28
CA ALA A 249 11.54 -16.92 -15.69
C ALA A 249 11.10 -15.48 -15.46
N LEU A 250 11.55 -14.88 -14.36
CA LEU A 250 11.69 -13.42 -14.22
C LEU A 250 12.64 -12.95 -15.34
N GLN A 251 12.12 -12.74 -16.55
CA GLN A 251 12.94 -12.31 -17.68
C GLN A 251 13.54 -10.92 -17.40
N LYS A 252 14.77 -10.71 -17.91
CA LYS A 252 15.44 -9.41 -18.03
C LYS A 252 14.46 -8.42 -18.68
N GLY A 253 13.76 -7.64 -17.86
CA GLY A 253 12.63 -6.83 -18.33
C GLY A 253 11.73 -6.29 -17.20
N PHE A 254 11.90 -6.78 -15.97
CA PHE A 254 11.11 -6.40 -14.78
C PHE A 254 11.09 -4.89 -14.46
N PHE A 255 11.98 -4.08 -15.05
CA PHE A 255 11.96 -2.61 -14.97
C PHE A 255 12.26 -1.93 -16.32
N ASN A 256 12.32 -2.68 -17.42
CA ASN A 256 12.89 -2.20 -18.69
C ASN A 256 11.99 -2.52 -19.89
N ARG A 257 10.74 -2.03 -19.86
CA ARG A 257 9.87 -2.06 -21.04
C ARG A 257 9.22 -0.71 -21.28
N THR A 258 9.78 0.04 -22.21
CA THR A 258 9.11 1.16 -22.86
C THR A 258 7.96 0.61 -23.71
N SER A 259 6.79 1.24 -23.55
CA SER A 259 5.55 0.90 -24.24
C SER A 259 5.74 0.86 -25.76
N ARG A 260 5.44 -0.28 -26.37
CA ARG A 260 5.47 -0.47 -27.82
C ARG A 260 4.34 0.37 -28.43
N LYS A 261 4.70 1.51 -29.02
CA LYS A 261 3.80 2.38 -29.78
C LYS A 261 3.25 1.60 -30.98
N THR A 262 1.95 1.35 -30.97
CA THR A 262 1.21 0.76 -32.09
C THR A 262 1.29 1.73 -33.26
N GLU A 263 1.97 1.34 -34.34
CA GLU A 263 1.89 2.03 -35.63
C GLU A 263 0.46 1.90 -36.15
N VAL A 264 -0.30 2.99 -36.10
CA VAL A 264 -1.49 3.17 -36.92
C VAL A 264 -1.00 3.70 -38.26
N THR A 265 -1.02 2.82 -39.25
CA THR A 265 -0.81 3.15 -40.65
C THR A 265 -1.81 4.20 -41.11
N ASP A 266 -1.23 5.28 -41.61
CA ASP A 266 -1.84 6.35 -42.38
C ASP A 266 -2.43 5.79 -43.69
N GLN A 267 -3.74 5.95 -43.87
CA GLN A 267 -4.38 5.91 -45.19
C GLN A 267 -5.35 7.08 -45.27
N GLY A 268 -4.93 8.09 -46.02
CA GLY A 268 -5.75 9.22 -46.39
C GLY A 268 -6.95 8.82 -47.26
N LYS A 269 -8.01 9.60 -47.13
CA LYS A 269 -8.94 9.84 -48.23
C LYS A 269 -9.60 11.20 -48.06
N ASP A 270 -9.33 12.04 -49.04
CA ASP A 270 -9.98 13.32 -49.30
C ASP A 270 -11.50 13.18 -49.40
N GLY A 271 -12.21 14.25 -49.04
CA GLY A 271 -13.62 14.41 -49.36
C GLY A 271 -14.27 15.56 -48.61
N ASP A 272 -14.40 16.69 -49.31
CA ASP A 272 -15.28 17.82 -49.04
C ASP A 272 -16.58 17.47 -48.29
N GLU A 273 -16.98 18.31 -47.35
CA GLU A 273 -18.28 19.01 -47.43
C GLU A 273 -18.41 20.06 -46.31
N ALA A 274 -18.38 21.32 -46.74
CA ALA A 274 -18.81 22.47 -45.96
C ALA A 274 -20.29 22.78 -46.23
N LYS A 275 -20.96 23.26 -45.18
CA LYS A 275 -22.24 24.01 -45.12
C LYS A 275 -23.54 23.22 -44.97
N THR A 276 -24.11 23.34 -43.77
CA THR A 276 -25.51 23.69 -43.38
C THR A 276 -25.69 23.16 -41.94
N ALA A 277 -26.40 23.74 -40.98
CA ALA A 277 -27.26 24.91 -40.92
C ALA A 277 -27.19 25.48 -39.50
N ARG A 278 -27.29 26.80 -39.46
CA ARG A 278 -27.63 27.63 -38.31
C ARG A 278 -29.16 27.64 -38.23
N ASP A 279 -29.72 27.14 -37.13
CA ASP A 279 -30.98 27.57 -36.46
C ASP A 279 -31.63 26.40 -35.71
N GLY A 280 -31.98 26.64 -34.44
CA GLY A 280 -32.71 25.67 -33.63
C GLY A 280 -32.55 25.84 -32.13
N LEU A 281 -32.73 27.06 -31.62
CA LEU A 281 -32.86 27.31 -30.19
C LEU A 281 -34.34 27.20 -29.83
N LYS A 282 -34.77 26.11 -29.18
CA LYS A 282 -35.83 26.10 -28.15
C LYS A 282 -36.12 24.71 -27.56
N GLU A 283 -36.38 24.78 -26.24
CA GLU A 283 -37.24 23.91 -25.42
C GLU A 283 -36.71 22.55 -24.92
N GLY A 284 -36.16 22.61 -23.70
CA GLY A 284 -36.67 21.88 -22.54
C GLY A 284 -36.90 20.38 -22.71
N HIS A 285 -35.82 19.60 -22.67
CA HIS A 285 -35.90 18.18 -22.32
C HIS A 285 -35.10 17.96 -21.03
N ALA A 286 -35.79 17.47 -20.00
CA ALA A 286 -35.17 16.99 -18.77
C ALA A 286 -34.09 15.97 -19.17
N ALA A 287 -32.84 16.33 -18.88
CA ALA A 287 -31.68 15.52 -19.21
C ALA A 287 -31.85 14.15 -18.54
N LYS A 288 -32.02 13.12 -19.37
CA LYS A 288 -31.92 11.73 -18.96
C LYS A 288 -30.53 11.55 -18.33
N PRO A 289 -30.41 11.06 -17.09
CA PRO A 289 -29.10 10.87 -16.46
C PRO A 289 -28.25 9.98 -17.37
N SER A 290 -27.06 10.45 -17.67
CA SER A 290 -26.13 9.74 -18.55
C SER A 290 -25.85 8.36 -17.94
N GLY A 291 -25.74 7.30 -18.75
CA GLY A 291 -25.54 5.92 -18.24
C GLY A 291 -24.35 5.76 -17.30
N ARG A 292 -23.42 6.73 -17.31
CA ARG A 292 -22.25 6.81 -16.45
C ARG A 292 -22.57 7.19 -14.99
N GLU A 293 -23.63 7.94 -14.72
CA GLU A 293 -24.08 8.23 -13.35
C GLU A 293 -24.70 7.00 -12.68
N VAL A 294 -25.46 6.21 -13.46
CA VAL A 294 -26.08 4.98 -12.98
C VAL A 294 -25.03 3.91 -12.65
N GLU A 295 -23.97 3.81 -13.46
CA GLU A 295 -22.85 2.90 -13.22
C GLU A 295 -22.07 3.28 -11.95
N LEU A 296 -21.85 4.58 -11.72
CA LEU A 296 -21.19 5.09 -10.51
C LEU A 296 -22.01 4.87 -9.23
N GLU A 297 -23.33 5.02 -9.29
CA GLU A 297 -24.21 4.68 -8.17
C GLU A 297 -24.21 3.16 -7.88
N GLN A 298 -24.10 2.33 -8.92
CA GLN A 298 -24.01 0.89 -8.78
C GLN A 298 -22.67 0.44 -8.17
N GLU A 299 -21.56 1.10 -8.53
CA GLU A 299 -20.26 0.87 -7.90
C GLU A 299 -20.25 1.31 -6.43
N LEU A 300 -20.81 2.49 -6.11
CA LEU A 300 -20.89 2.99 -4.74
C LEU A 300 -21.74 2.10 -3.83
N THR A 301 -22.84 1.56 -4.35
CA THR A 301 -23.69 0.62 -3.60
C THR A 301 -23.01 -0.73 -3.39
N SER A 302 -22.27 -1.21 -4.39
CA SER A 302 -21.42 -2.41 -4.26
C SER A 302 -20.32 -2.23 -3.20
N LEU A 303 -19.63 -1.08 -3.21
CA LEU A 303 -18.59 -0.76 -2.25
C LEU A 303 -19.12 -0.67 -0.82
N ARG A 304 -20.28 -0.01 -0.63
CA ARG A 304 -20.95 0.07 0.69
C ARG A 304 -21.32 -1.31 1.23
N LYS A 305 -21.81 -2.19 0.37
CA LYS A 305 -22.15 -3.57 0.77
C LYS A 305 -20.90 -4.34 1.20
N SER A 306 -19.81 -4.23 0.43
CA SER A 306 -18.53 -4.86 0.79
C SER A 306 -17.98 -4.35 2.13
N LEU A 307 -18.12 -3.06 2.43
CA LEU A 307 -17.72 -2.48 3.71
C LEU A 307 -18.55 -3.03 4.88
N GLN A 308 -19.87 -3.14 4.70
CA GLN A 308 -20.76 -3.73 5.71
C GLN A 308 -20.44 -5.21 5.97
N ASP A 309 -20.14 -5.97 4.92
CA ASP A 309 -19.76 -7.38 5.06
C ASP A 309 -18.42 -7.54 5.81
N GLN A 310 -17.46 -6.65 5.56
CA GLN A 310 -16.19 -6.63 6.30
C GLN A 310 -16.38 -6.24 7.78
N GLU A 311 -17.24 -5.26 8.06
CA GLU A 311 -17.56 -4.84 9.43
C GLU A 311 -18.23 -5.98 10.22
N ALA A 312 -19.17 -6.70 9.59
CA ALA A 312 -19.83 -7.85 10.19
C ALA A 312 -18.84 -9.00 10.49
N GLU A 313 -17.90 -9.27 9.58
CA GLU A 313 -16.88 -10.30 9.77
C GLU A 313 -15.88 -9.92 10.89
N LEU A 314 -15.46 -8.66 10.97
CA LEU A 314 -14.62 -8.18 12.06
C LEU A 314 -15.34 -8.30 13.41
N LYS A 315 -16.61 -7.90 13.47
CA LYS A 315 -17.42 -8.02 14.69
C LYS A 315 -17.56 -9.48 15.14
N LYS A 316 -17.74 -10.40 14.20
CA LYS A 316 -17.77 -11.84 14.48
C LYS A 316 -16.44 -12.36 15.02
N LYS A 317 -15.31 -11.90 14.47
CA LYS A 317 -13.97 -12.27 14.96
C LYS A 317 -13.73 -11.78 16.38
N ILE A 318 -14.11 -10.53 16.67
CA ILE A 318 -14.02 -9.94 18.01
C ILE A 318 -14.83 -10.77 19.01
N MET A 319 -16.11 -11.05 18.72
CA MET A 319 -16.94 -11.88 19.60
C MET A 319 -16.36 -13.29 19.81
N SER A 320 -15.72 -13.88 18.79
CA SER A 320 -15.08 -15.20 18.94
C SER A 320 -13.82 -15.14 19.81
N ALA A 321 -13.08 -14.03 19.76
CA ALA A 321 -11.89 -13.83 20.59
C ALA A 321 -12.28 -13.59 22.05
N GLU A 322 -13.33 -12.79 22.30
CA GLU A 322 -13.90 -12.59 23.64
C GLU A 322 -14.40 -13.91 24.25
N ALA A 323 -15.05 -14.77 23.45
CA ALA A 323 -15.48 -16.09 23.92
C ALA A 323 -14.31 -16.99 24.32
N ARG A 324 -13.21 -17.01 23.54
CA ARG A 324 -12.00 -17.77 23.90
C ARG A 324 -11.33 -17.23 25.15
N HIS A 325 -11.27 -15.90 25.29
CA HIS A 325 -10.72 -15.27 26.48
C HIS A 325 -11.55 -15.62 27.73
N ALA A 326 -12.88 -15.67 27.62
CA ALA A 326 -13.74 -16.12 28.72
C ALA A 326 -13.50 -17.60 29.09
N GLU A 327 -13.29 -18.48 28.11
CA GLU A 327 -12.93 -19.89 28.36
C GLU A 327 -11.55 -20.02 29.03
N GLU A 328 -10.54 -19.28 28.58
CA GLU A 328 -9.21 -19.24 29.21
C GLU A 328 -9.27 -18.71 30.64
N GLN A 329 -10.09 -17.69 30.88
CA GLN A 329 -10.29 -17.12 32.21
C GLN A 329 -10.94 -18.13 33.16
N HIS A 330 -11.94 -18.88 32.70
CA HIS A 330 -12.54 -19.99 33.47
C HIS A 330 -11.53 -21.11 33.77
N PHE A 331 -10.70 -21.49 32.79
CA PHE A 331 -9.65 -22.49 33.01
C PHE A 331 -8.62 -22.01 34.04
N ARG A 332 -8.24 -20.73 33.99
CA ARG A 332 -7.33 -20.10 34.93
C ARG A 332 -7.90 -20.06 36.34
N GLU A 333 -9.14 -19.65 36.52
CA GLU A 333 -9.84 -19.66 37.81
C GLU A 333 -9.91 -21.08 38.40
N GLY A 334 -10.16 -22.10 37.57
CA GLY A 334 -10.15 -23.50 37.99
C GLY A 334 -8.76 -23.99 38.43
N SER A 335 -7.71 -23.57 37.72
CA SER A 335 -6.31 -23.86 38.08
C SER A 335 -5.92 -23.17 39.38
N GLU A 336 -6.26 -21.90 39.55
CA GLU A 336 -5.98 -21.10 40.75
C GLU A 336 -6.69 -21.68 41.99
N ALA A 337 -7.88 -22.24 41.84
CA ALA A 337 -8.59 -22.95 42.92
C ALA A 337 -7.93 -24.29 43.32
N CYS A 338 -7.26 -24.98 42.40
CA CYS A 338 -6.57 -26.25 42.67
C CYS A 338 -5.20 -26.07 43.32
N THR A 339 -4.46 -25.01 42.97
CA THR A 339 -3.14 -24.71 43.54
C THR A 339 -3.06 -24.70 45.09
N PRO A 340 -3.96 -24.02 45.83
CA PRO A 340 -3.90 -23.98 47.29
C PRO A 340 -4.27 -25.34 47.91
N GLN A 341 -5.09 -26.16 47.25
CA GLN A 341 -5.37 -27.53 47.71
C GLN A 341 -4.12 -28.41 47.59
N LEU A 342 -3.38 -28.26 46.48
CA LEU A 342 -2.11 -28.95 46.28
C LEU A 342 -1.04 -28.50 47.28
N GLU A 343 -0.91 -27.19 47.54
CA GLU A 343 -0.02 -26.63 48.57
C GLU A 343 -0.38 -27.15 49.97
N ASN A 344 -1.67 -27.23 50.31
CA ASN A 344 -2.13 -27.79 51.59
C ASN A 344 -1.80 -29.29 51.72
N CYS A 345 -1.94 -30.07 50.65
CA CYS A 345 -1.53 -31.48 50.64
C CYS A 345 -0.01 -31.63 50.81
N ILE A 346 0.77 -30.76 50.17
CA ILE A 346 2.23 -30.74 50.29
C ILE A 346 2.66 -30.39 51.72
N HIS A 347 2.05 -29.38 52.34
CA HIS A 347 2.35 -28.98 53.72
C HIS A 347 1.91 -30.03 54.75
N ALA A 348 0.83 -30.76 54.51
CA ALA A 348 0.36 -31.84 55.39
C ALA A 348 1.32 -33.04 55.46
N VAL A 349 2.15 -33.26 54.44
CA VAL A 349 3.14 -34.36 54.37
C VAL A 349 4.46 -33.98 55.06
N ALA A 350 4.66 -32.72 55.46
CA ALA A 350 5.99 -32.16 55.71
C ALA A 350 6.59 -32.30 57.12
N PRO A 351 5.95 -32.89 58.16
CA PRO A 351 6.80 -33.36 59.27
C PRO A 351 6.28 -34.62 59.99
N SER A 352 6.88 -35.79 59.72
CA SER A 352 6.94 -36.91 60.70
C SER A 352 7.70 -38.16 60.23
N SER A 353 8.80 -38.05 59.46
CA SER A 353 9.69 -39.21 59.30
C SER A 353 11.17 -38.83 59.16
N SER A 354 11.93 -39.22 60.19
CA SER A 354 13.38 -39.13 60.32
C SER A 354 14.08 -40.21 59.49
N SER A 355 14.00 -40.10 58.16
CA SER A 355 14.78 -40.94 57.25
C SER A 355 15.14 -40.17 55.97
N SER A 356 16.24 -40.56 55.35
CA SER A 356 16.88 -39.97 54.16
C SER A 356 16.00 -39.78 52.93
N SER A 357 14.74 -40.25 52.94
CA SER A 357 13.72 -39.98 51.92
C SER A 357 13.07 -38.59 52.04
N SER A 358 13.16 -37.94 53.20
CA SER A 358 12.56 -36.62 53.47
C SER A 358 13.23 -35.47 52.70
N SER A 359 14.54 -35.53 52.48
CA SER A 359 15.26 -34.49 51.73
C SER A 359 14.90 -34.47 50.24
N ALA A 360 14.72 -35.65 49.63
CA ALA A 360 14.29 -35.76 48.23
C ALA A 360 12.86 -35.22 48.04
N ALA A 361 11.96 -35.47 49.00
CA ALA A 361 10.61 -34.92 48.99
C ALA A 361 10.61 -33.38 49.16
N GLN A 362 11.43 -32.83 50.05
CA GLN A 362 11.58 -31.38 50.20
C GLN A 362 12.13 -30.71 48.94
N VAL A 363 13.12 -31.32 48.28
CA VAL A 363 13.66 -30.81 47.01
C VAL A 363 12.60 -30.87 45.90
N ALA A 364 11.82 -31.95 45.82
CA ALA A 364 10.74 -32.06 44.84
C ALA A 364 9.63 -31.02 45.06
N VAL A 365 9.27 -30.76 46.32
CA VAL A 365 8.33 -29.70 46.70
C VAL A 365 8.87 -28.32 46.32
N GLN A 366 10.13 -28.04 46.64
CA GLN A 366 10.75 -26.76 46.33
C GLN A 366 10.81 -26.52 44.81
N GLN A 367 11.16 -27.55 44.03
CA GLN A 367 11.12 -27.48 42.56
C GLN A 367 9.69 -27.31 42.03
N ALA A 368 8.68 -27.94 42.64
CA ALA A 368 7.29 -27.76 42.25
C ALA A 368 6.80 -26.33 42.55
N THR A 369 7.18 -25.75 43.70
CA THR A 369 6.86 -24.35 44.03
C THR A 369 7.57 -23.37 43.12
N GLU A 370 8.85 -23.59 42.78
CA GLU A 370 9.59 -22.77 41.83
C GLU A 370 8.97 -22.81 40.43
N ARG A 371 8.56 -24.00 39.96
CA ARG A 371 7.85 -24.13 38.67
C ARG A 371 6.49 -23.42 38.68
N THR A 372 5.77 -23.48 39.79
CA THR A 372 4.48 -22.81 39.93
C THR A 372 4.64 -21.29 39.96
N GLN A 373 5.63 -20.76 40.68
CA GLN A 373 5.95 -19.33 40.68
C GLN A 373 6.44 -18.84 39.32
N ALA A 374 7.29 -19.62 38.63
CA ALA A 374 7.72 -19.32 37.27
C ALA A 374 6.53 -19.30 36.30
N GLY A 375 5.58 -20.24 36.44
CA GLY A 375 4.34 -20.26 35.66
C GLY A 375 3.45 -19.03 35.90
N LYS A 376 3.30 -18.61 37.16
CA LYS A 376 2.56 -17.37 37.51
C LYS A 376 3.22 -16.12 36.92
N ALA A 377 4.54 -15.97 37.10
CA ALA A 377 5.28 -14.85 36.55
C ALA A 377 5.23 -14.79 35.01
N TRP A 378 5.27 -15.96 34.36
CA TRP A 378 5.10 -16.05 32.91
C TRP A 378 3.68 -15.63 32.48
N ALA A 379 2.64 -16.11 33.16
CA ALA A 379 1.25 -15.73 32.86
C ALA A 379 0.97 -14.23 33.09
N GLU A 380 1.54 -13.64 34.15
CA GLU A 380 1.45 -12.21 34.41
C GLU A 380 2.17 -11.38 33.34
N ASN A 381 3.36 -11.81 32.89
CA ASN A 381 4.09 -11.16 31.81
C ASN A 381 3.31 -11.24 30.48
N GLU A 382 2.76 -12.40 30.16
CA GLU A 382 1.95 -12.58 28.95
C GLU A 382 0.69 -11.70 29.00
N GLN A 383 0.00 -11.64 30.14
CA GLN A 383 -1.14 -10.74 30.33
C GLN A 383 -0.76 -9.27 30.21
N GLN A 384 0.38 -8.86 30.77
CA GLN A 384 0.92 -7.51 30.62
C GLN A 384 1.14 -7.18 29.14
N ARG A 385 1.73 -8.09 28.37
CA ARG A 385 1.90 -7.92 26.91
C ARG A 385 0.58 -7.81 26.17
N TYR A 386 -0.43 -8.61 26.52
CA TYR A 386 -1.76 -8.49 25.91
C TYR A 386 -2.40 -7.14 26.20
N VAL A 387 -2.25 -6.62 27.43
CA VAL A 387 -2.74 -5.29 27.79
C VAL A 387 -2.01 -4.21 27.01
N GLU A 388 -0.68 -4.25 26.95
CA GLU A 388 0.15 -3.31 26.17
C GLU A 388 -0.20 -3.36 24.66
N PHE A 389 -0.37 -4.56 24.11
CA PHE A 389 -0.78 -4.72 22.72
C PHE A 389 -2.20 -4.18 22.48
N SER A 390 -3.13 -4.39 23.41
CA SER A 390 -4.49 -3.87 23.29
C SER A 390 -4.54 -2.34 23.34
N THR A 391 -3.69 -1.71 24.15
CA THR A 391 -3.58 -0.25 24.21
C THR A 391 -2.90 0.32 22.96
N GLU A 392 -1.88 -0.35 22.42
CA GLU A 392 -1.28 0.00 21.12
C GLU A 392 -2.30 -0.07 19.97
N VAL A 393 -3.11 -1.13 19.91
CA VAL A 393 -4.16 -1.25 18.89
C VAL A 393 -5.21 -0.14 19.01
N LEU A 394 -5.64 0.19 20.24
CA LEU A 394 -6.60 1.27 20.48
C LEU A 394 -6.03 2.65 20.11
N THR A 395 -4.75 2.90 20.43
CA THR A 395 -4.09 4.17 20.07
C THR A 395 -3.89 4.31 18.56
N LEU A 396 -3.50 3.23 17.88
CA LEU A 396 -3.44 3.21 16.41
C LEU A 396 -4.81 3.45 15.79
N GLN A 397 -5.87 2.85 16.34
CA GLN A 397 -7.24 3.08 15.89
C GLN A 397 -7.64 4.56 16.08
N GLU A 398 -7.37 5.16 17.24
CA GLU A 398 -7.66 6.57 17.50
C GLU A 398 -6.90 7.50 16.56
N MET A 399 -5.60 7.25 16.33
CA MET A 399 -4.80 8.03 15.39
C MET A 399 -5.31 7.91 13.96
N SER A 400 -5.68 6.70 13.51
CA SER A 400 -6.23 6.49 12.17
C SER A 400 -7.56 7.23 11.96
N VAL A 401 -8.45 7.21 12.95
CA VAL A 401 -9.72 7.95 12.91
C VAL A 401 -9.48 9.45 12.89
N ARG A 402 -8.50 9.93 13.65
CA ARG A 402 -8.11 11.34 13.66
C ARG A 402 -7.54 11.78 12.31
N GLU A 403 -6.63 11.00 11.73
CA GLU A 403 -6.06 11.28 10.41
C GLU A 403 -7.16 11.31 9.34
N PHE A 404 -8.12 10.37 9.38
CA PHE A 404 -9.24 10.35 8.45
C PHE A 404 -10.11 11.62 8.55
N ARG A 405 -10.35 12.12 9.77
CA ARG A 405 -11.06 13.39 9.99
C ARG A 405 -10.27 14.59 9.47
N GLU A 406 -8.96 14.63 9.71
CA GLU A 406 -8.10 15.70 9.19
C GLU A 406 -8.05 15.69 7.64
N GLN A 407 -8.03 14.51 7.01
CA GLN A 407 -8.16 14.36 5.57
C GLN A 407 -9.54 14.81 5.04
N GLU A 408 -10.63 14.47 5.74
CA GLU A 408 -11.98 14.94 5.37
C GLU A 408 -12.11 16.47 5.49
N ASP A 409 -11.57 17.06 6.55
CA ASP A 409 -11.58 18.51 6.76
C ASP A 409 -10.75 19.26 5.72
N THR A 410 -9.58 18.72 5.35
CA THR A 410 -8.73 19.30 4.29
C THR A 410 -9.39 19.18 2.92
N ALA A 411 -9.98 18.03 2.58
CA ALA A 411 -10.76 17.85 1.35
C ALA A 411 -11.98 18.78 1.31
N SER A 412 -12.70 18.94 2.42
CA SER A 412 -13.81 19.87 2.57
C SER A 412 -13.37 21.32 2.33
N LYS A 413 -12.22 21.71 2.90
CA LYS A 413 -11.62 23.04 2.68
C LYS A 413 -11.24 23.26 1.21
N GLN A 414 -10.55 22.32 0.58
CA GLN A 414 -10.22 22.38 -0.85
C GLN A 414 -11.47 22.49 -1.73
N SER A 415 -12.53 21.74 -1.42
CA SER A 415 -13.80 21.82 -2.17
C SER A 415 -14.49 23.18 -2.04
N LYS A 416 -14.33 23.87 -0.90
CA LYS A 416 -14.84 25.23 -0.69
C LYS A 416 -14.02 26.24 -1.48
N GLU A 417 -12.70 26.13 -1.46
CA GLU A 417 -11.78 26.97 -2.23
C GLU A 417 -12.02 26.84 -3.74
N LEU A 418 -12.20 25.62 -4.25
CA LEU A 418 -12.54 25.39 -5.67
C LEU A 418 -13.90 26.00 -6.06
N ARG A 419 -14.92 25.88 -5.20
CA ARG A 419 -16.22 26.52 -5.43
C ARG A 419 -16.11 28.05 -5.42
N GLU A 420 -15.28 28.61 -4.55
CA GLU A 420 -15.03 30.04 -4.52
C GLU A 420 -14.28 30.52 -5.77
N LEU A 421 -13.26 29.79 -6.21
CA LEU A 421 -12.56 30.06 -7.48
C LEU A 421 -13.50 29.99 -8.68
N ALA A 422 -14.34 28.96 -8.76
CA ALA A 422 -15.34 28.82 -9.82
C ALA A 422 -16.31 30.01 -9.84
N LYS A 423 -16.73 30.50 -8.66
CA LYS A 423 -17.56 31.71 -8.55
C LYS A 423 -16.82 32.96 -9.06
N ARG A 424 -15.56 33.15 -8.67
CA ARG A 424 -14.72 34.27 -9.16
C ARG A 424 -14.53 34.22 -10.67
N PHE A 425 -14.31 33.03 -11.24
CA PHE A 425 -14.27 32.84 -12.70
C PHE A 425 -15.61 33.17 -13.37
N GLY A 426 -16.73 32.75 -12.77
CA GLY A 426 -18.06 33.10 -13.26
C GLY A 426 -18.33 34.61 -13.23
N ASP A 427 -17.84 35.32 -12.22
CA ASP A 427 -17.93 36.78 -12.14
C ASP A 427 -17.03 37.48 -13.17
N LEU A 428 -15.82 36.95 -13.40
CA LEU A 428 -14.90 37.41 -14.44
C LEU A 428 -15.49 37.21 -15.85
N LEU A 429 -16.10 36.06 -16.13
CA LEU A 429 -16.76 35.83 -17.42
C LEU A 429 -17.95 36.77 -17.62
N ARG A 430 -18.66 37.12 -16.55
CA ARG A 430 -19.74 38.12 -16.60
C ARG A 430 -19.20 39.52 -16.86
N SER A 431 -18.08 39.92 -16.27
CA SER A 431 -17.47 41.22 -16.56
C SER A 431 -16.93 41.29 -18.00
N VAL A 432 -16.29 40.22 -18.49
CA VAL A 432 -15.85 40.11 -19.89
C VAL A 432 -17.03 40.21 -20.86
N LYS A 433 -18.15 39.53 -20.58
CA LYS A 433 -19.36 39.66 -21.40
C LYS A 433 -19.96 41.07 -21.39
N ARG A 434 -19.92 41.78 -20.26
CA ARG A 434 -20.34 43.19 -20.21
C ARG A 434 -19.42 44.07 -21.05
N LEU A 435 -18.11 43.84 -20.98
CA LEU A 435 -17.13 44.56 -21.78
C LEU A 435 -17.33 44.31 -23.28
N ASP A 436 -17.52 43.04 -23.69
CA ASP A 436 -17.82 42.66 -25.07
C ASP A 436 -19.13 43.30 -25.56
N GLY A 437 -20.17 43.32 -24.72
CA GLY A 437 -21.41 44.04 -25.00
C GLY A 437 -21.19 45.54 -25.23
N PHE A 438 -20.40 46.18 -24.37
CA PHE A 438 -20.07 47.61 -24.47
C PHE A 438 -19.27 47.94 -25.75
N VAL A 439 -18.26 47.13 -26.06
CA VAL A 439 -17.47 47.26 -27.30
C VAL A 439 -18.36 47.07 -28.52
N ARG A 440 -19.25 46.07 -28.50
CA ARG A 440 -20.14 45.79 -29.62
C ARG A 440 -21.17 46.91 -29.83
N GLU A 441 -21.74 47.45 -28.76
CA GLU A 441 -22.66 48.58 -28.82
C GLU A 441 -21.98 49.83 -29.40
N HIS A 442 -20.75 50.14 -28.98
CA HIS A 442 -19.94 51.22 -29.56
C HIS A 442 -19.49 50.96 -31.00
N SER A 443 -19.27 49.70 -31.40
CA SER A 443 -18.88 49.36 -32.78
C SER A 443 -20.04 49.37 -33.78
N SER A 444 -21.29 49.29 -33.31
CA SER A 444 -22.47 49.09 -34.15
C SER A 444 -23.05 50.35 -34.82
N GLY A 445 -22.28 51.43 -34.89
CA GLY A 445 -22.57 52.54 -35.81
C GLY A 445 -23.77 53.40 -35.42
N ARG A 446 -24.02 53.60 -34.13
CA ARG A 446 -24.84 54.73 -33.68
C ARG A 446 -23.91 55.93 -33.59
N GLU A 447 -24.04 56.88 -34.53
CA GLU A 447 -23.44 58.22 -34.46
C GLU A 447 -23.98 58.94 -33.20
N ILE A 448 -23.44 58.58 -32.05
CA ILE A 448 -23.43 59.45 -30.89
C ILE A 448 -22.18 60.29 -31.11
N ALA A 449 -22.40 61.54 -31.49
CA ALA A 449 -21.38 62.58 -31.53
C ALA A 449 -20.95 62.91 -30.09
N ASP A 450 -20.45 61.91 -29.36
CA ASP A 450 -19.76 62.12 -28.11
C ASP A 450 -18.32 62.54 -28.47
N PRO A 451 -17.89 63.75 -28.06
CA PRO A 451 -16.54 64.25 -28.37
C PRO A 451 -15.43 63.34 -27.82
N ASP A 452 -15.76 62.47 -26.87
CA ASP A 452 -14.84 61.52 -26.25
C ASP A 452 -14.49 60.32 -27.15
N VAL A 453 -15.40 59.90 -28.04
CA VAL A 453 -15.15 58.79 -28.97
C VAL A 453 -14.23 59.24 -30.11
N GLN A 454 -14.38 60.49 -30.56
CA GLN A 454 -13.42 61.10 -31.49
C GLN A 454 -12.05 61.29 -30.83
N HIS A 455 -12.01 61.66 -29.55
CA HIS A 455 -10.75 61.76 -28.80
C HIS A 455 -10.07 60.40 -28.64
N MET A 456 -10.82 59.32 -28.38
CA MET A 456 -10.28 57.95 -28.35
C MET A 456 -9.84 57.47 -29.73
N ALA A 457 -10.58 57.77 -30.80
CA ALA A 457 -10.18 57.43 -32.16
C ALA A 457 -8.90 58.18 -32.58
N GLN A 458 -8.76 59.44 -32.17
CA GLN A 458 -7.54 60.25 -32.35
C GLN A 458 -6.38 59.66 -31.54
N GLN A 459 -6.61 59.28 -30.28
CA GLN A 459 -5.60 58.63 -29.43
C GLN A 459 -5.18 57.26 -29.97
N VAL A 460 -6.08 56.49 -30.57
CA VAL A 460 -5.75 55.22 -31.22
C VAL A 460 -4.96 55.45 -32.50
N ALA A 461 -5.32 56.46 -33.31
CA ALA A 461 -4.55 56.84 -34.49
C ALA A 461 -3.15 57.36 -34.13
N ASP A 462 -3.05 58.18 -33.10
CA ASP A 462 -1.79 58.68 -32.53
C ASP A 462 -0.98 57.55 -31.88
N PHE A 463 -1.65 56.56 -31.28
CA PHE A 463 -0.98 55.36 -30.82
C PHE A 463 -0.41 54.59 -32.00
N HIS A 464 -1.16 54.38 -33.09
CA HIS A 464 -0.66 53.68 -34.28
C HIS A 464 0.53 54.37 -34.94
N SER A 465 0.62 55.70 -34.90
CA SER A 465 1.72 56.47 -35.48
C SER A 465 3.02 56.41 -34.67
N LEU A 466 2.97 56.00 -33.39
CA LEU A 466 4.16 55.88 -32.56
C LEU A 466 5.09 54.73 -33.00
N PRO A 467 6.43 54.92 -32.90
CA PRO A 467 7.40 53.86 -33.08
C PRO A 467 7.10 52.68 -32.15
N TRP A 468 7.32 51.47 -32.64
CA TRP A 468 7.14 50.22 -31.88
C TRP A 468 7.81 50.23 -30.49
N THR A 469 8.97 50.87 -30.37
CA THR A 469 9.72 50.99 -29.12
C THR A 469 8.98 51.79 -28.05
N SER A 470 8.24 52.83 -28.44
CA SER A 470 7.45 53.66 -27.52
C SER A 470 6.16 52.95 -27.08
N LYS A 471 5.56 52.14 -27.97
CA LYS A 471 4.41 51.29 -27.64
C LYS A 471 4.76 50.23 -26.60
N LEU A 472 5.92 49.59 -26.76
CA LEU A 472 6.43 48.62 -25.79
C LEU A 472 6.70 49.27 -24.43
N SER A 473 7.31 50.46 -24.40
CA SER A 473 7.54 51.18 -23.14
C SER A 473 6.23 51.51 -22.41
N ALA A 474 5.22 51.99 -23.13
CA ALA A 474 3.91 52.28 -22.54
C ALA A 474 3.19 51.01 -22.06
N MET A 475 3.34 49.88 -22.75
CA MET A 475 2.81 48.59 -22.30
C MET A 475 3.56 48.00 -21.11
N LEU A 476 4.84 48.30 -20.96
CA LEU A 476 5.67 47.88 -19.81
C LEU A 476 5.38 48.72 -18.55
N ASP A 477 4.91 49.96 -18.69
CA ASP A 477 4.49 50.78 -17.54
C ASP A 477 3.12 50.36 -16.97
N ASP A 478 2.32 49.61 -17.73
CA ASP A 478 1.06 49.05 -17.23
C ASP A 478 1.31 47.76 -16.43
N GLY A 479 1.26 47.91 -15.10
CA GLY A 479 1.45 46.81 -14.15
C GLY A 479 0.48 45.63 -14.33
N ALA A 480 -0.70 45.82 -14.94
CA ALA A 480 -1.61 44.72 -15.24
C ALA A 480 -1.11 43.88 -16.43
N LEU A 481 -0.64 44.55 -17.48
CA LEU A 481 -0.01 43.91 -18.64
C LEU A 481 1.26 43.17 -18.23
N LEU A 482 2.07 43.77 -17.35
CA LEU A 482 3.31 43.16 -16.85
C LEU A 482 3.03 41.87 -16.04
N ARG A 483 1.92 41.83 -15.29
CA ARG A 483 1.45 40.60 -14.59
C ARG A 483 0.98 39.54 -15.58
N ILE A 484 0.26 39.92 -16.63
CA ILE A 484 -0.20 38.97 -17.66
C ILE A 484 1.01 38.39 -18.41
N VAL A 485 1.95 39.22 -18.82
CA VAL A 485 3.21 38.80 -19.45
C VAL A 485 4.02 37.90 -18.51
N ALA A 486 4.09 38.21 -17.21
CA ALA A 486 4.73 37.35 -16.22
C ALA A 486 4.03 35.98 -16.10
N MET A 487 2.70 35.93 -16.10
CA MET A 487 1.97 34.66 -16.07
C MET A 487 2.21 33.83 -17.35
N PHE A 488 2.16 34.45 -18.53
CA PHE A 488 2.46 33.76 -19.78
C PHE A 488 3.92 33.30 -19.87
N SER A 489 4.85 34.08 -19.32
CA SER A 489 6.26 33.71 -19.17
C SER A 489 6.44 32.47 -18.29
N VAL A 490 5.79 32.43 -17.12
CA VAL A 490 5.83 31.27 -16.22
C VAL A 490 5.20 30.04 -16.86
N LEU A 491 4.03 30.19 -17.50
CA LEU A 491 3.38 29.12 -18.27
C LEU A 491 4.26 28.62 -19.42
N GLY A 492 4.93 29.53 -20.13
CA GLY A 492 5.88 29.22 -21.19
C GLY A 492 7.11 28.48 -20.68
N MET A 493 7.65 28.86 -19.51
CA MET A 493 8.75 28.13 -18.87
C MET A 493 8.32 26.73 -18.42
N MET A 494 7.13 26.59 -17.83
CA MET A 494 6.59 25.28 -17.43
C MET A 494 6.38 24.38 -18.66
N PHE A 495 5.87 24.93 -19.76
CA PHE A 495 5.72 24.21 -21.02
C PHE A 495 7.08 23.86 -21.64
N GLY A 496 8.04 24.79 -21.61
CA GLY A 496 9.41 24.55 -22.06
C GLY A 496 10.11 23.45 -21.25
N LEU A 497 9.96 23.46 -19.93
CA LEU A 497 10.46 22.39 -19.06
C LEU A 497 9.79 21.05 -19.37
N ALA A 498 8.47 21.03 -19.59
CA ALA A 498 7.76 19.82 -20.01
C ALA A 498 8.31 19.28 -21.34
N LEU A 499 8.55 20.15 -22.33
CA LEU A 499 9.15 19.76 -23.61
C LEU A 499 10.62 19.30 -23.46
N VAL A 500 11.42 19.95 -22.62
CA VAL A 500 12.81 19.53 -22.35
C VAL A 500 12.84 18.17 -21.65
N VAL A 501 11.92 17.93 -20.72
CA VAL A 501 11.75 16.64 -20.07
C VAL A 501 11.38 15.58 -21.12
N GLU A 502 10.34 15.80 -21.93
CA GLU A 502 9.91 14.84 -22.94
C GLU A 502 10.97 14.58 -24.03
N THR A 503 11.61 15.63 -24.55
CA THR A 503 12.63 15.52 -25.60
C THR A 503 13.98 15.02 -25.07
N GLY A 504 14.34 15.38 -23.84
CA GLY A 504 15.53 14.88 -23.15
C GLY A 504 15.43 13.37 -22.91
N PHE A 505 14.27 12.89 -22.46
CA PHE A 505 14.02 11.45 -22.32
C PHE A 505 13.98 10.73 -23.69
N ALA A 506 13.47 11.36 -24.74
CA ALA A 506 13.48 10.79 -26.09
C ALA A 506 14.91 10.68 -26.70
N ASN A 507 15.73 11.73 -26.56
CA ASN A 507 17.06 11.78 -27.18
C ASN A 507 18.13 11.00 -26.40
N ALA A 508 18.03 10.93 -25.07
CA ALA A 508 18.91 10.08 -24.25
C ALA A 508 18.75 8.58 -24.62
N CYS A 509 17.56 8.17 -25.05
CA CYS A 509 17.32 6.81 -25.55
C CYS A 509 18.06 6.52 -26.88
N SER A 510 18.20 7.51 -27.77
CA SER A 510 18.83 7.31 -29.09
C SER A 510 20.36 7.17 -29.03
N LEU A 511 21.03 7.94 -28.15
CA LEU A 511 22.48 7.91 -28.00
C LEU A 511 22.98 6.64 -27.30
N THR A 512 22.14 6.04 -26.45
CA THR A 512 22.49 4.81 -25.74
C THR A 512 22.26 3.56 -26.59
N CYS A 513 21.30 3.57 -27.52
CA CYS A 513 21.06 2.45 -28.44
C CYS A 513 22.05 2.38 -29.62
N ARG A 514 22.72 3.48 -29.97
CA ARG A 514 23.69 3.47 -31.08
C ARG A 514 25.09 3.00 -30.68
N ARG A 515 25.39 2.94 -29.38
CA ARG A 515 26.72 2.56 -28.84
C ARG A 515 26.89 1.06 -28.58
N THR A 516 25.87 0.25 -28.84
CA THR A 516 25.89 -1.21 -28.65
C THR A 516 25.88 -1.99 -29.97
N GLN A 517 26.07 -1.30 -31.10
CA GLN A 517 26.11 -1.90 -32.44
C GLN A 517 27.49 -1.87 -33.12
N ASP A 518 28.50 -1.29 -32.47
CA ASP A 518 29.93 -1.49 -32.73
C ASP A 518 30.54 -2.22 -31.52
#